data_AF-A0A7S1RFW3-F1
#
_entry.id   AF-A0A7S1RFW3-F1
#
_cell.length_a   1.000
_cell.length_b   1.000
_cell.length_c   1.000
_cell.angle_alpha   90.00
_cell.angle_beta   90.00
_cell.angle_gamma   90.00
#
_symmetry.space_group_name_H-M   'P 1'
#
loop_
_entity.id
_entity.type
_entity.pdbx_description
1 polymer ?
#
loop_
_entity_poly.entity_id
_entity_poly.type
_entity_poly.pdbx_seq_one_letter_code
_entity_poly.pdbx_strand_id
1 'polypeptide(L)'
;GADGADGAPDGRPGADGDAGGEGEEGRGGGRRRRGKRASRGRHVLKTGMKEKPESTFSEQVRKRLEWLNRNSNLQQELEFSKVGDLLIRTGDKKVAMNILKELEDNAPEVRNPNAYVAHRAKLALGEPAKPERAKRAARSGTESEAERQIGWMNEHVPLTAPLEWDRVGSFLRDLDVDAATGILLRLEQSAADVRDPNAYVIAAARRILADSAAPEPGP
;
A
#
# COMPACT_ATOMS: atom_id res chain seq x y z
N GLY A 1 -34.77 -47.43 -31.50
CA GLY A 1 -33.82 -46.91 -32.48
C GLY A 1 -33.14 -45.72 -31.86
N ALA A 2 -31.80 -45.79 -31.74
CA ALA A 2 -30.84 -44.76 -31.31
C ALA A 2 -31.07 -44.20 -29.88
N ASP A 3 -30.33 -44.55 -28.82
CA ASP A 3 -28.88 -44.83 -28.65
C ASP A 3 -28.01 -43.57 -28.78
N GLY A 4 -27.26 -43.26 -27.70
CA GLY A 4 -26.05 -42.44 -27.74
C GLY A 4 -26.09 -41.06 -27.07
N ALA A 5 -25.53 -40.94 -25.85
CA ALA A 5 -24.18 -40.40 -25.63
C ALA A 5 -24.04 -39.68 -24.28
N ASP A 6 -23.66 -40.48 -23.29
CA ASP A 6 -22.82 -40.13 -22.14
C ASP A 6 -21.53 -39.44 -22.60
N GLY A 7 -21.09 -38.40 -21.88
CA GLY A 7 -19.90 -37.64 -22.24
C GLY A 7 -19.35 -36.83 -21.06
N ALA A 8 -18.86 -37.52 -20.04
CA ALA A 8 -17.98 -36.94 -19.03
C ALA A 8 -16.56 -36.79 -19.58
N PRO A 9 -15.88 -35.64 -19.40
CA PRO A 9 -14.43 -35.59 -19.47
C PRO A 9 -13.81 -35.78 -18.08
N ASP A 10 -13.22 -36.96 -17.94
CA ASP A 10 -12.25 -37.35 -16.93
C ASP A 10 -10.87 -36.72 -17.23
N GLY A 11 -10.14 -36.35 -16.18
CA GLY A 11 -8.68 -36.37 -16.16
C GLY A 11 -7.91 -35.17 -16.71
N ARG A 12 -7.31 -34.39 -15.80
CA ARG A 12 -5.87 -34.08 -15.87
C ARG A 12 -5.21 -34.07 -14.48
N PRO A 13 -4.16 -34.88 -14.29
CA PRO A 13 -3.32 -34.88 -13.10
C PRO A 13 -2.11 -33.94 -13.24
N GLY A 14 -1.54 -33.55 -12.09
CA GLY A 14 -0.09 -33.40 -11.92
C GLY A 14 0.52 -32.02 -12.18
N ALA A 15 0.96 -31.37 -11.11
CA ALA A 15 2.19 -30.56 -11.11
C ALA A 15 2.68 -30.40 -9.65
N ASP A 16 3.20 -31.50 -9.09
CA ASP A 16 4.15 -31.47 -7.99
C ASP A 16 5.43 -30.77 -8.49
N GLY A 17 5.65 -29.55 -8.03
CA GLY A 17 6.85 -28.77 -8.26
C GLY A 17 7.86 -28.98 -7.14
N ASP A 18 8.55 -30.11 -7.20
CA ASP A 18 9.81 -30.39 -6.51
C ASP A 18 10.97 -29.62 -7.19
N ALA A 19 11.68 -28.78 -6.42
CA ALA A 19 13.07 -28.34 -6.62
C ALA A 19 13.38 -27.31 -5.52
N GLY A 20 14.22 -27.57 -4.51
CA GLY A 20 15.57 -28.08 -4.67
C GLY A 20 16.52 -26.88 -4.81
N GLY A 21 17.07 -26.41 -3.70
CA GLY A 21 17.95 -25.23 -3.67
C GLY A 21 18.73 -25.05 -2.37
N GLU A 22 19.13 -26.15 -1.73
CA GLU A 22 20.17 -26.15 -0.71
C GLU A 22 21.52 -25.97 -1.43
N GLY A 23 22.06 -24.76 -1.35
CA GLY A 23 23.26 -24.36 -2.08
C GLY A 23 24.24 -23.61 -1.20
N GLU A 24 25.29 -24.34 -0.81
CA GLU A 24 26.66 -23.85 -0.68
C GLU A 24 27.11 -23.27 0.68
N GLU A 25 27.26 -24.20 1.63
CA GLU A 25 28.42 -24.23 2.53
C GLU A 25 29.71 -24.21 1.69
N GLY A 26 30.46 -23.10 1.74
CA GLY A 26 31.58 -22.93 0.83
C GLY A 26 32.63 -21.92 1.26
N ARG A 27 33.59 -22.41 2.06
CA ARG A 27 35.02 -22.07 2.00
C ARG A 27 35.50 -20.80 2.70
N GLY A 28 36.43 -21.00 3.63
CA GLY A 28 37.70 -20.26 3.54
C GLY A 28 38.32 -19.80 4.85
N GLY A 29 38.66 -20.74 5.74
CA GLY A 29 39.69 -20.50 6.74
C GLY A 29 41.05 -20.25 6.07
N GLY A 30 41.50 -19.00 6.07
CA GLY A 30 42.80 -18.57 5.55
C GLY A 30 43.71 -18.04 6.66
N ARG A 31 44.26 -18.95 7.46
CA ARG A 31 45.29 -18.66 8.47
C ARG A 31 46.59 -18.16 7.81
N ARG A 32 47.15 -17.10 8.40
CA ARG A 32 48.59 -16.87 8.64
C ARG A 32 49.52 -16.91 7.41
N ARG A 33 50.04 -15.74 7.04
CA ARG A 33 51.50 -15.58 6.80
C ARG A 33 52.04 -14.29 7.40
N ARG A 34 52.65 -14.46 8.58
CA ARG A 34 53.55 -13.53 9.27
C ARG A 34 54.82 -13.38 8.43
N GLY A 35 54.83 -12.40 7.52
CA GLY A 35 56.01 -11.99 6.76
C GLY A 35 56.70 -10.81 7.45
N LYS A 36 57.69 -11.12 8.29
CA LYS A 36 58.60 -10.15 8.91
C LYS A 36 59.58 -9.68 7.85
N ARG A 37 59.30 -8.56 7.18
CA ARG A 37 60.29 -7.86 6.33
C ARG A 37 60.65 -6.53 6.98
N ALA A 38 61.88 -6.49 7.48
CA ALA A 38 62.55 -5.26 7.86
C ALA A 38 62.80 -4.45 6.59
N SER A 39 62.11 -3.31 6.47
CA SER A 39 62.41 -2.29 5.47
C SER A 39 62.67 -1.00 6.24
N ARG A 40 63.97 -0.78 6.47
CA ARG A 40 64.53 0.50 6.89
C ARG A 40 64.22 1.53 5.82
N GLY A 41 63.80 2.71 6.26
CA GLY A 41 63.97 3.96 5.53
C GLY A 41 62.89 4.28 4.49
N ARG A 42 61.88 5.04 4.91
CA ARG A 42 61.50 6.29 4.24
C ARG A 42 60.58 7.07 5.16
N HIS A 43 61.08 8.22 5.59
CA HIS A 43 60.34 9.25 6.30
C HIS A 43 59.32 9.82 5.31
N VAL A 44 58.12 9.23 5.24
CA VAL A 44 57.03 9.74 4.43
C VAL A 44 56.43 10.91 5.18
N LEU A 45 56.63 12.10 4.61
CA LEU A 45 56.03 13.35 5.05
C LEU A 45 54.54 13.11 5.29
N LYS A 46 54.13 13.40 6.53
CA LYS A 46 52.79 13.35 7.08
C LYS A 46 51.94 14.37 6.30
N THR A 47 51.51 13.99 5.11
CA THR A 47 50.61 14.76 4.26
C THR A 47 49.33 14.99 5.05
N GLY A 48 49.01 16.28 5.21
CA GLY A 48 47.87 16.75 5.98
C GLY A 48 46.62 15.93 5.67
N MET A 49 46.11 15.27 6.69
CA MET A 49 44.75 14.75 6.73
C MET A 49 43.83 15.94 6.53
N LYS A 50 43.53 16.23 5.27
CA LYS A 50 42.55 17.22 4.84
C LYS A 50 41.22 16.67 5.34
N GLU A 51 40.81 17.12 6.53
CA GLU A 51 39.50 16.83 7.09
C GLU A 51 38.50 17.10 5.97
N LYS A 52 37.87 16.04 5.46
CA LYS A 52 36.79 16.21 4.50
C LYS A 52 35.75 17.01 5.26
N PRO A 53 35.38 18.21 4.80
CA PRO A 53 34.30 18.95 5.44
C PRO A 53 33.12 17.99 5.54
N GLU A 54 32.62 17.78 6.76
CA GLU A 54 31.49 16.89 6.96
C GLU A 54 30.35 17.38 6.08
N SER A 55 29.85 16.49 5.22
CA SER A 55 28.82 16.87 4.26
C SER A 55 27.58 17.28 5.04
N THR A 56 27.12 18.51 4.83
CA THR A 56 25.97 19.04 5.56
C THR A 56 24.73 18.20 5.27
N PHE A 57 23.74 18.23 6.18
CA PHE A 57 22.51 17.45 6.00
C PHE A 57 21.81 17.77 4.65
N SER A 58 21.80 19.04 4.25
CA SER A 58 21.24 19.49 2.96
C SER A 58 21.98 18.91 1.75
N GLU A 59 23.32 18.83 1.79
CA GLU A 59 24.11 18.18 0.75
C GLU A 59 23.82 16.68 0.64
N GLN A 60 23.62 16.01 1.77
CA GLN A 60 23.28 14.58 1.79
C GLN A 60 21.91 14.33 1.16
N VAL A 61 20.91 15.17 1.51
CA VAL A 61 19.57 15.14 0.87
C VAL A 61 19.71 15.37 -0.64
N ARG A 62 20.45 16.40 -1.05
CA ARG A 62 20.68 16.69 -2.49
C ARG A 62 21.31 15.51 -3.23
N LYS A 63 22.38 14.94 -2.70
CA LYS A 63 23.05 13.77 -3.29
C LYS A 63 22.11 12.57 -3.39
N ARG A 64 21.25 12.36 -2.39
CA ARG A 64 20.27 11.26 -2.39
C ARG A 64 19.21 11.48 -3.47
N LEU A 65 18.67 12.69 -3.63
CA LEU A 65 17.73 13.01 -4.71
C LEU A 65 18.35 12.81 -6.09
N GLU A 66 19.58 13.31 -6.30
CA GLU A 66 20.31 13.13 -7.57
C GLU A 66 20.54 11.65 -7.88
N TRP A 67 20.79 10.83 -6.86
CA TRP A 67 20.92 9.38 -7.02
C TRP A 67 19.58 8.73 -7.38
N LEU A 68 18.48 9.06 -6.69
CA LEU A 68 17.14 8.52 -6.97
C LEU A 68 16.69 8.86 -8.40
N ASN A 69 16.93 10.09 -8.85
CA ASN A 69 16.60 10.52 -10.21
C ASN A 69 17.33 9.69 -11.29
N ARG A 70 18.52 9.16 -10.97
CA ARG A 70 19.30 8.33 -11.90
C ARG A 70 19.02 6.83 -11.79
N ASN A 71 18.57 6.33 -10.63
CA ASN A 71 18.56 4.89 -10.34
C ASN A 71 17.18 4.31 -10.01
N SER A 72 16.18 5.12 -9.63
CA SER A 72 14.93 4.62 -9.03
C SER A 72 13.74 4.55 -9.98
N ASN A 73 13.95 4.66 -11.31
CA ASN A 73 12.88 4.58 -12.33
C ASN A 73 11.63 5.43 -11.99
N LEU A 74 11.85 6.63 -11.43
CA LEU A 74 10.78 7.53 -11.04
C LEU A 74 10.00 7.99 -12.29
N GLN A 75 8.67 8.07 -12.20
CA GLN A 75 7.85 8.58 -13.30
C GLN A 75 8.15 10.05 -13.65
N GLN A 76 8.69 10.82 -12.70
CA GLN A 76 9.16 12.20 -12.87
C GLN A 76 10.38 12.45 -11.98
N GLU A 77 11.31 13.30 -12.42
CA GLU A 77 12.47 13.68 -11.62
C GLU A 77 12.07 14.47 -10.37
N LEU A 78 12.77 14.22 -9.25
CA LEU A 78 12.66 15.02 -8.03
C LEU A 78 13.40 16.34 -8.18
N GLU A 79 12.70 17.44 -7.93
CA GLU A 79 13.26 18.78 -7.93
C GLU A 79 13.60 19.21 -6.50
N PHE A 80 14.88 19.46 -6.24
CA PHE A 80 15.35 19.88 -4.91
C PHE A 80 14.63 21.16 -4.42
N SER A 81 14.33 22.10 -5.31
CA SER A 81 13.60 23.34 -4.96
C SER A 81 12.18 23.11 -4.42
N LYS A 82 11.55 21.97 -4.74
CA LYS A 82 10.17 21.65 -4.31
C LYS A 82 10.12 20.88 -3.00
N VAL A 83 11.08 19.97 -2.79
CA VAL A 83 11.03 19.01 -1.67
C VAL A 83 12.22 19.12 -0.71
N GLY A 84 13.34 19.69 -1.14
CA GLY A 84 14.58 19.80 -0.36
C GLY A 84 14.37 20.61 0.91
N ASP A 85 13.76 21.79 0.82
CA ASP A 85 13.46 22.62 1.99
C ASP A 85 12.52 21.93 2.98
N LEU A 86 11.52 21.18 2.49
CA LEU A 86 10.60 20.45 3.35
C LEU A 86 11.32 19.32 4.11
N LEU A 87 12.19 18.57 3.41
CA LEU A 87 12.99 17.50 4.02
C LEU A 87 13.99 18.06 5.03
N ILE A 88 14.62 19.20 4.74
CA ILE A 88 15.55 19.86 5.67
C ILE A 88 14.81 20.37 6.91
N ARG A 89 13.62 20.97 6.72
CA ARG A 89 12.77 21.47 7.81
C ARG A 89 12.34 20.38 8.78
N THR A 90 12.28 19.11 8.38
CA THR A 90 11.98 18.00 9.32
C THR A 90 12.95 17.95 10.49
N GLY A 91 14.17 18.49 10.35
CA GLY A 91 15.19 18.55 11.41
C GLY A 91 15.83 17.20 11.75
N ASP A 92 15.23 16.07 11.35
CA ASP A 92 15.74 14.73 11.56
C ASP A 92 16.16 14.07 10.24
N LYS A 93 17.47 13.85 10.11
CA LYS A 93 18.06 13.16 8.97
C LYS A 93 17.48 11.78 8.75
N LYS A 94 17.18 11.01 9.81
CA LYS A 94 16.64 9.65 9.67
C LYS A 94 15.26 9.67 9.06
N VAL A 95 14.41 10.61 9.50
CA VAL A 95 13.05 10.79 8.96
C VAL A 95 13.11 11.16 7.48
N ALA A 96 13.92 12.15 7.10
CA ALA A 96 14.07 12.54 5.70
C ALA A 96 14.57 11.40 4.81
N MET A 97 15.56 10.62 5.27
CA MET A 97 16.07 9.47 4.50
C MET A 97 15.07 8.32 4.42
N ASN A 98 14.25 8.10 5.46
CA ASN A 98 13.19 7.11 5.44
C ASN A 98 12.10 7.46 4.43
N ILE A 99 11.68 8.74 4.37
CA ILE A 99 10.71 9.21 3.36
C ILE A 99 11.22 8.97 1.94
N LEU A 100 12.50 9.26 1.69
CA LEU A 100 13.13 9.03 0.38
C LEU A 100 13.29 7.54 0.05
N LYS A 101 13.49 6.69 1.06
CA LYS A 101 13.52 5.24 0.91
C LYS A 101 12.12 4.67 0.60
N GLU A 102 11.09 5.12 1.30
CA GLU A 102 9.71 4.74 1.00
C GLU A 102 9.31 5.12 -0.44
N LEU A 103 9.76 6.28 -0.94
CA LEU A 103 9.55 6.64 -2.34
C LEU A 103 10.24 5.65 -3.28
N GLU A 104 11.48 5.25 -2.99
CA GLU A 104 12.23 4.28 -3.80
C GLU A 104 11.49 2.93 -3.87
N ASP A 105 11.01 2.44 -2.73
CA ASP A 105 10.28 1.16 -2.63
C ASP A 105 8.94 1.20 -3.41
N ASN A 106 8.31 2.37 -3.54
CA ASN A 106 7.03 2.56 -4.22
C ASN A 106 7.17 3.28 -5.58
N ALA A 107 8.39 3.46 -6.10
CA ALA A 107 8.68 4.24 -7.29
C ALA A 107 7.80 3.95 -8.52
N PRO A 108 7.50 2.69 -8.89
CA PRO A 108 6.66 2.41 -10.07
C PRO A 108 5.20 2.86 -9.91
N GLU A 109 4.68 2.89 -8.69
CA GLU A 109 3.29 3.23 -8.38
C GLU A 109 3.08 4.73 -8.20
N VAL A 110 4.13 5.46 -7.81
CA VAL A 110 4.03 6.89 -7.53
C VAL A 110 4.04 7.73 -8.82
N ARG A 111 2.85 8.16 -9.25
CA ARG A 111 2.66 9.01 -10.44
C ARG A 111 3.32 10.39 -10.37
N ASN A 112 3.43 10.97 -9.17
CA ASN A 112 4.07 12.25 -8.94
C ASN A 112 4.98 12.19 -7.70
N PRO A 113 6.26 11.82 -7.90
CA PRO A 113 7.26 11.70 -6.83
C PRO A 113 7.44 12.97 -5.99
N ASN A 114 7.44 14.15 -6.62
CA ASN A 114 7.56 15.43 -5.91
C ASN A 114 6.40 15.64 -4.92
N ALA A 115 5.16 15.38 -5.37
CA ALA A 115 3.98 15.52 -4.54
C ALA A 115 3.97 14.50 -3.38
N TYR A 116 4.41 13.26 -3.65
CA TYR A 116 4.52 12.21 -2.63
C TYR A 116 5.49 12.60 -1.51
N VAL A 117 6.72 12.98 -1.86
CA VAL A 117 7.74 13.38 -0.87
C VAL A 117 7.32 14.62 -0.10
N ALA A 118 6.80 15.64 -0.79
CA ALA A 118 6.29 16.85 -0.14
C ALA A 118 5.16 16.54 0.86
N HIS A 119 4.28 15.59 0.51
CA HIS A 119 3.20 15.16 1.39
C HIS A 119 3.72 14.43 2.63
N ARG A 120 4.58 13.41 2.46
CA ARG A 120 5.19 12.66 3.58
C ARG A 120 6.01 13.57 4.50
N ALA A 121 6.77 14.52 3.93
CA ALA A 121 7.54 15.50 4.71
C ALA A 121 6.64 16.43 5.55
N LYS A 122 5.50 16.88 5.00
CA LYS A 122 4.52 17.68 5.74
C LYS A 122 3.86 16.91 6.88
N LEU A 123 3.53 15.63 6.65
CA LEU A 123 3.01 14.76 7.71
C LEU A 123 4.04 14.59 8.84
N ALA A 124 5.31 14.39 8.50
CA ALA A 124 6.40 14.29 9.49
C ALA A 124 6.61 15.59 10.28
N LEU A 125 6.31 16.75 9.67
CA LEU A 125 6.30 18.05 10.34
C LEU A 125 5.07 18.29 11.23
N GLY A 126 4.11 17.36 11.24
CA GLY A 126 2.83 17.54 11.92
C GLY A 126 1.94 18.60 11.26
N GLU A 127 2.24 19.03 10.03
CA GLU A 127 1.33 19.89 9.27
C GLU A 127 0.15 19.02 8.80
N PRO A 128 -1.08 19.25 9.30
CA PRO A 128 -2.23 18.48 8.86
C PRO A 128 -2.39 18.66 7.36
N ALA A 129 -2.60 17.55 6.64
CA ALA A 129 -2.88 17.60 5.22
C ALA A 129 -4.03 18.59 4.99
N LYS A 130 -3.77 19.66 4.19
CA LYS A 130 -4.76 20.71 3.96
C LYS A 130 -6.12 20.07 3.65
N PRO A 131 -7.19 20.34 4.44
CA PRO A 131 -8.49 19.68 4.29
C PRO A 131 -9.20 20.02 2.96
N GLU A 132 -8.61 20.85 2.12
CA GLU A 132 -9.15 21.26 0.83
C GLU A 132 -9.29 20.10 -0.17
N ARG A 133 -8.46 19.04 -0.04
CA ARG A 133 -8.63 17.82 -0.84
C ARG A 133 -9.73 16.90 -0.29
N ALA A 134 -9.94 16.90 1.03
CA ALA A 134 -11.09 16.21 1.65
C ALA A 134 -12.43 16.88 1.25
N LYS A 135 -12.45 18.21 1.14
CA LYS A 135 -13.64 18.96 0.70
C LYS A 135 -13.91 18.85 -0.82
N ARG A 136 -12.91 18.54 -1.65
CA ARG A 136 -13.11 18.25 -3.08
C ARG A 136 -13.51 16.79 -3.35
N ALA A 137 -13.05 15.82 -2.55
CA ALA A 137 -13.59 14.46 -2.56
C ALA A 137 -15.05 14.42 -2.09
N ALA A 138 -15.46 15.33 -1.20
CA ALA A 138 -16.86 15.49 -0.78
C ALA A 138 -17.77 16.20 -1.81
N ARG A 139 -17.23 16.67 -2.96
CA ARG A 139 -18.00 17.48 -3.94
C ARG A 139 -18.00 16.95 -5.38
N SER A 140 -17.30 15.87 -5.71
CA SER A 140 -17.56 15.13 -6.94
C SER A 140 -18.46 13.94 -6.61
N GLY A 141 -19.78 14.08 -6.85
CA GLY A 141 -20.79 13.00 -6.85
C GLY A 141 -20.41 11.76 -6.05
N THR A 142 -20.48 11.85 -4.72
CA THR A 142 -20.04 10.82 -3.79
C THR A 142 -20.96 9.62 -3.87
N GLU A 143 -20.65 8.74 -4.80
CA GLU A 143 -20.99 7.32 -4.71
C GLU A 143 -20.64 6.87 -3.28
N SER A 144 -21.65 6.43 -2.54
CA SER A 144 -21.43 6.02 -1.15
C SER A 144 -20.45 4.84 -1.12
N GLU A 145 -19.69 4.65 -0.04
CA GLU A 145 -18.76 3.50 0.03
C GLU A 145 -19.50 2.17 -0.20
N ALA A 146 -20.72 2.08 0.30
CA ALA A 146 -21.65 0.98 0.03
C ALA A 146 -22.01 0.80 -1.45
N GLU A 147 -22.15 1.88 -2.22
CA GLU A 147 -22.50 1.83 -3.65
C GLU A 147 -21.32 1.30 -4.48
N ARG A 148 -20.09 1.75 -4.18
CA ARG A 148 -18.86 1.19 -4.76
C ARG A 148 -18.70 -0.29 -4.43
N GLN A 149 -18.96 -0.67 -3.18
CA GLN A 149 -18.88 -2.07 -2.75
C GLN A 149 -19.93 -2.93 -3.47
N ILE A 150 -21.15 -2.43 -3.65
CA ILE A 150 -22.20 -3.10 -4.43
C ILE A 150 -21.76 -3.29 -5.89
N GLY A 151 -21.17 -2.27 -6.52
CA GLY A 151 -20.62 -2.37 -7.87
C GLY A 151 -19.57 -3.49 -7.96
N TRP A 152 -18.61 -3.51 -7.03
CA TRP A 152 -17.59 -4.56 -6.97
C TRP A 152 -18.21 -5.96 -6.75
N MET A 153 -19.17 -6.10 -5.82
CA MET A 153 -19.83 -7.37 -5.53
C MET A 153 -20.60 -7.91 -6.75
N ASN A 154 -21.29 -7.05 -7.50
CA ASN A 154 -21.98 -7.43 -8.71
C ASN A 154 -21.02 -7.96 -9.81
N GLU A 155 -19.76 -7.54 -9.79
CA GLU A 155 -18.74 -7.99 -10.74
C GLU A 155 -17.99 -9.25 -10.27
N HIS A 156 -17.76 -9.41 -8.96
CA HIS A 156 -16.81 -10.40 -8.43
C HIS A 156 -17.44 -11.50 -7.56
N VAL A 157 -18.63 -11.26 -7.01
CA VAL A 157 -19.31 -12.21 -6.13
C VAL A 157 -20.39 -12.93 -6.96
N PRO A 158 -20.47 -14.28 -6.92
CA PRO A 158 -21.47 -15.03 -7.68
C PRO A 158 -22.86 -14.94 -7.03
N LEU A 159 -23.43 -13.73 -7.01
CA LEU A 159 -24.76 -13.45 -6.48
C LEU A 159 -25.82 -14.10 -7.37
N THR A 160 -26.88 -14.63 -6.75
CA THR A 160 -28.03 -15.22 -7.47
C THR A 160 -28.81 -14.20 -8.32
N ALA A 161 -28.73 -12.92 -7.97
CA ALA A 161 -29.19 -11.78 -8.75
C ALA A 161 -28.33 -10.54 -8.41
N PRO A 162 -28.14 -9.59 -9.35
CA PRO A 162 -27.38 -8.38 -9.07
C PRO A 162 -28.10 -7.52 -8.00
N LEU A 163 -27.31 -6.85 -7.17
CA LEU A 163 -27.77 -5.84 -6.22
C LEU A 163 -28.10 -4.54 -6.96
N GLU A 164 -29.31 -4.04 -6.74
CA GLU A 164 -29.82 -2.81 -7.36
C GLU A 164 -29.75 -1.66 -6.35
N TRP A 165 -28.88 -0.68 -6.60
CA TRP A 165 -28.68 0.45 -5.69
C TRP A 165 -29.96 1.25 -5.42
N ASP A 166 -30.84 1.41 -6.41
CA ASP A 166 -32.13 2.10 -6.23
C ASP A 166 -33.04 1.41 -5.20
N ARG A 167 -32.91 0.07 -5.04
CA ARG A 167 -33.74 -0.72 -4.12
C ARG A 167 -33.12 -0.79 -2.72
N VAL A 168 -31.82 -0.97 -2.61
CA VAL A 168 -31.13 -1.17 -1.32
C VAL A 168 -30.52 0.11 -0.75
N GLY A 169 -30.20 1.08 -1.60
CA GLY A 169 -29.43 2.28 -1.25
C GLY A 169 -30.15 3.22 -0.29
N SER A 170 -31.49 3.30 -0.35
CA SER A 170 -32.27 4.08 0.62
C SER A 170 -32.06 3.58 2.05
N PHE A 171 -32.10 2.26 2.25
CA PHE A 171 -31.89 1.65 3.57
C PHE A 171 -30.43 1.71 4.03
N LEU A 172 -29.47 1.58 3.12
CA LEU A 172 -28.05 1.63 3.46
C LEU A 172 -27.58 3.06 3.79
N ARG A 173 -28.21 4.09 3.22
CA ARG A 173 -27.91 5.50 3.52
C ARG A 173 -28.38 5.93 4.91
N ASP A 174 -29.37 5.25 5.47
CA ASP A 174 -29.87 5.51 6.82
C ASP A 174 -29.01 4.84 7.92
N LEU A 175 -28.00 4.07 7.53
CA LEU A 175 -27.06 3.39 8.43
C LEU A 175 -25.70 4.10 8.47
N ASP A 176 -24.98 3.93 9.58
CA ASP A 176 -23.56 4.24 9.63
C ASP A 176 -22.77 3.35 8.65
N VAL A 177 -21.65 3.88 8.13
CA VAL A 177 -20.83 3.21 7.11
C VAL A 177 -20.41 1.81 7.56
N ASP A 178 -19.97 1.64 8.80
CA ASP A 178 -19.55 0.35 9.35
C ASP A 178 -20.70 -0.68 9.36
N ALA A 179 -21.92 -0.25 9.70
CA ALA A 179 -23.09 -1.13 9.72
C ALA A 179 -23.50 -1.54 8.30
N ALA A 180 -23.51 -0.61 7.36
CA ALA A 180 -23.79 -0.87 5.95
C ALA A 180 -22.77 -1.87 5.35
N THR A 181 -21.47 -1.61 5.54
CA THR A 181 -20.40 -2.50 5.06
C THR A 181 -20.45 -3.87 5.72
N GLY A 182 -20.77 -3.93 7.02
CA GLY A 182 -20.95 -5.19 7.74
C GLY A 182 -22.14 -6.04 7.26
N ILE A 183 -23.19 -5.43 6.70
CA ILE A 183 -24.27 -6.17 6.03
C ILE A 183 -23.76 -6.76 4.71
N LEU A 184 -23.07 -5.96 3.89
CA LEU A 184 -22.56 -6.39 2.58
C LEU A 184 -21.53 -7.52 2.71
N LEU A 185 -20.65 -7.46 3.72
CA LEU A 185 -19.67 -8.52 3.99
C LEU A 185 -20.32 -9.85 4.41
N ARG A 186 -21.41 -9.79 5.19
CA ARG A 186 -22.18 -10.99 5.56
C ARG A 186 -22.92 -11.60 4.37
N LEU A 187 -23.42 -10.75 3.47
CA LEU A 187 -23.98 -11.21 2.20
C LEU A 187 -22.92 -11.89 1.34
N GLU A 188 -21.72 -11.31 1.23
CA GLU A 188 -20.59 -11.91 0.49
C GLU A 188 -20.26 -13.31 1.00
N GLN A 189 -20.16 -13.48 2.32
CA GLN A 189 -19.85 -14.76 2.97
C GLN A 189 -20.94 -15.83 2.77
N SER A 190 -22.18 -15.41 2.52
CA SER A 190 -23.35 -16.29 2.37
C SER A 190 -23.97 -16.24 0.97
N ALA A 191 -23.24 -15.70 -0.02
CA ALA A 191 -23.80 -15.40 -1.34
C ALA A 191 -24.39 -16.63 -2.05
N ALA A 192 -23.80 -17.81 -1.86
CA ALA A 192 -24.27 -19.06 -2.44
C ALA A 192 -25.61 -19.55 -1.87
N ASP A 193 -25.91 -19.22 -0.61
CA ASP A 193 -27.12 -19.66 0.09
C ASP A 193 -28.26 -18.63 0.00
N VAL A 194 -27.96 -17.40 -0.40
CA VAL A 194 -28.93 -16.30 -0.48
C VAL A 194 -29.66 -16.31 -1.81
N ARG A 195 -30.94 -16.68 -1.78
CA ARG A 195 -31.82 -16.73 -2.97
C ARG A 195 -32.17 -15.36 -3.56
N ASP A 196 -32.26 -14.32 -2.73
CA ASP A 196 -32.53 -12.94 -3.14
C ASP A 196 -31.63 -11.97 -2.36
N PRO A 197 -30.52 -11.51 -2.97
CA PRO A 197 -29.55 -10.62 -2.33
C PRO A 197 -30.14 -9.27 -1.94
N ASN A 198 -31.05 -8.71 -2.76
CA ASN A 198 -31.68 -7.43 -2.47
C ASN A 198 -32.58 -7.52 -1.22
N ALA A 199 -33.39 -8.57 -1.14
CA ALA A 199 -34.25 -8.83 0.02
C ALA A 199 -33.42 -9.07 1.29
N TYR A 200 -32.29 -9.78 1.19
CA TYR A 200 -31.37 -10.01 2.31
C TYR A 200 -30.85 -8.69 2.89
N VAL A 201 -30.31 -7.80 2.03
CA VAL A 201 -29.75 -6.50 2.46
C VAL A 201 -30.82 -5.63 3.10
N ILE A 202 -32.00 -5.53 2.48
CA ILE A 202 -33.12 -4.72 3.01
C ILE A 202 -33.56 -5.25 4.38
N ALA A 203 -33.70 -6.57 4.55
CA ALA A 203 -34.11 -7.18 5.81
C ALA A 203 -33.05 -6.97 6.91
N ALA A 204 -31.77 -7.10 6.58
CA ALA A 204 -30.67 -6.86 7.51
C ALA A 204 -30.60 -5.38 7.94
N ALA A 205 -30.71 -4.45 7.00
CA ALA A 205 -30.70 -3.02 7.27
C ALA A 205 -31.87 -2.60 8.16
N ARG A 206 -33.08 -3.07 7.86
CA ARG A 206 -34.28 -2.82 8.69
C ARG A 206 -34.12 -3.34 10.11
N ARG A 207 -33.46 -4.48 10.31
CA ARG A 207 -33.21 -5.03 11.65
C ARG A 207 -32.32 -4.10 12.48
N ILE A 208 -31.24 -3.58 11.89
CA ILE A 208 -30.35 -2.63 12.57
C ILE A 208 -31.09 -1.31 12.87
N LEU A 209 -31.84 -0.78 11.90
CA LEU A 209 -32.61 0.45 12.11
C LEU A 209 -33.68 0.30 13.20
N ALA A 210 -34.33 -0.86 13.28
CA ALA A 210 -35.32 -1.14 14.33
C ALA A 210 -34.67 -1.28 15.72
N ASP A 211 -33.49 -1.90 15.80
CA ASP A 211 -32.72 -2.03 17.03
C ASP A 211 -32.25 -0.66 17.54
N SER A 212 -31.77 0.21 16.64
CA SER A 212 -31.40 1.60 16.96
C SER A 212 -32.59 2.48 17.37
N ALA A 213 -33.81 2.12 16.97
CA ALA A 213 -35.03 2.87 17.29
C ALA A 213 -35.73 2.39 18.58
N ALA A 214 -35.33 1.24 19.12
CA ALA A 214 -35.90 0.73 20.36
C ALA A 214 -35.46 1.65 21.53
N PRO A 215 -36.39 2.31 22.24
CA PRO A 215 -36.02 3.11 23.41
C PRO A 215 -35.40 2.17 24.46
N GLU A 216 -34.24 2.53 25.01
CA GLU A 216 -33.64 1.75 26.08
C GLU A 216 -34.68 1.49 27.19
N PRO A 217 -34.84 0.23 27.64
CA PRO A 217 -35.74 -0.08 28.73
C PRO A 217 -35.29 0.73 29.95
N GLY A 218 -36.14 1.67 30.39
CA GLY A 218 -35.83 2.55 31.52
C GLY A 218 -35.49 1.77 32.79
N PRO A 219 -34.67 2.35 33.68
CA PRO A 219 -34.14 1.69 34.89
C PRO A 219 -35.22 1.34 35.92
#